data_AF-A0A7S2X879-F1
#
_entry.id   AF-A0A7S2X879-F1
#
_cell.length_a   1.000
_cell.length_b   1.000
_cell.length_c   1.000
_cell.angle_alpha   90.00
_cell.angle_beta   90.00
_cell.angle_gamma   90.00
#
_symmetry.space_group_name_H-M   'P 1'
#
loop_
_entity.id
_entity.type
_entity.pdbx_description
1 polymer ?
#
loop_
_entity_poly.entity_id
_entity_poly.type
_entity_poly.pdbx_seq_one_letter_code
_entity_poly.pdbx_strand_id
1 'polypeptide(L)'
;FQQSNEDIILCGDLNSHMIDYDGVTALAYPFLKQCGFRNAYGRDGPIYTHWGGWTDCEVKVCFDYILFLGNLQVTKILQVPPEEHVSAFPERLPNGRYPSDHISLAADLQFVKRPPPPSSTSPSSSSSSS
;
A
#
# COMPACT_ATOMS: atom_id res chain seq x y z
N PHE A 1 11.60 9.83 -6.91
CA PHE A 1 11.80 9.91 -5.46
C PHE A 1 13.26 9.65 -5.14
N GLN A 2 13.97 10.59 -4.51
CA GLN A 2 15.34 10.33 -4.04
C GLN A 2 15.29 9.27 -2.93
N GLN A 3 16.27 8.37 -2.91
CA GLN A 3 16.49 7.47 -1.78
C GLN A 3 16.91 8.30 -0.57
N SER A 4 15.94 8.76 0.20
CA SER A 4 16.14 9.37 1.50
C SER A 4 16.27 8.27 2.55
N ASN A 5 17.07 8.50 3.58
CA ASN A 5 17.18 7.57 4.72
C ASN A 5 15.98 7.63 5.68
N GLU A 6 14.94 8.38 5.31
CA GLU A 6 13.74 8.66 6.10
C GLU A 6 12.74 7.51 6.06
N ASP A 7 12.01 7.36 7.16
CA ASP A 7 10.86 6.49 7.27
C ASP A 7 9.62 7.28 6.85
N ILE A 8 8.93 6.83 5.80
CA ILE A 8 7.81 7.58 5.18
C ILE A 8 6.55 6.73 5.22
N ILE A 9 5.42 7.35 5.56
CA ILE A 9 4.08 6.81 5.34
C ILE A 9 3.38 7.73 4.35
N LEU A 10 2.87 7.15 3.26
CA LEU A 10 2.11 7.82 2.23
C LEU A 10 0.70 7.22 2.22
N CYS A 11 -0.29 8.05 2.55
CA CYS A 11 -1.70 7.69 2.49
C CYS A 11 -2.38 8.46 1.36
N GLY A 12 -3.26 7.82 0.61
CA GLY A 12 -4.10 8.54 -0.34
C GLY A 12 -4.90 7.66 -1.26
N ASP A 13 -5.94 8.27 -1.82
CA ASP A 13 -6.62 7.83 -3.02
C ASP A 13 -5.76 8.21 -4.24
N LEU A 14 -5.24 7.20 -4.94
CA LEU A 14 -4.44 7.40 -6.15
C LEU A 14 -5.28 7.35 -7.44
N ASN A 15 -6.59 7.08 -7.35
CA ASN A 15 -7.49 6.87 -8.49
C ASN A 15 -6.90 5.91 -9.55
N SER A 16 -6.12 4.93 -9.09
CA SER A 16 -5.40 3.98 -9.92
C SER A 16 -5.40 2.62 -9.25
N HIS A 17 -5.71 1.58 -10.00
CA HIS A 17 -5.57 0.20 -9.56
C HIS A 17 -4.07 -0.17 -9.40
N MET A 18 -3.80 -1.26 -8.66
CA MET A 18 -2.46 -1.85 -8.49
C MET A 18 -1.88 -2.49 -9.76
N ILE A 19 -2.75 -2.86 -10.71
CA ILE A 19 -2.46 -3.59 -11.95
C ILE A 19 -3.35 -3.02 -13.05
N ASP A 20 -3.01 -3.31 -14.31
CA ASP A 20 -3.85 -2.93 -15.44
C ASP A 20 -5.26 -3.52 -15.30
N TYR A 21 -6.27 -2.70 -15.55
CA TYR A 21 -7.67 -3.06 -15.37
C TYR A 21 -8.52 -2.36 -16.44
N ASP A 22 -9.41 -3.12 -17.10
CA ASP A 22 -10.35 -2.62 -18.11
C ASP A 22 -9.72 -1.72 -19.19
N GLY A 23 -8.56 -2.15 -19.72
CA GLY A 23 -7.83 -1.39 -20.75
C GLY A 23 -7.09 -0.14 -20.24
N VAL A 24 -7.15 0.15 -18.94
CA VAL A 24 -6.41 1.24 -18.28
C VAL A 24 -5.12 0.70 -17.67
N THR A 25 -3.99 1.28 -18.06
CA THR A 25 -2.67 0.94 -17.51
C THR A 25 -2.48 1.54 -16.12
N ALA A 26 -2.08 0.72 -15.14
CA ALA A 26 -1.73 1.20 -13.82
C ALA A 26 -0.34 1.84 -13.82
N LEU A 27 -0.26 3.12 -13.46
CA LEU A 27 1.02 3.86 -13.44
C LEU A 27 1.44 4.24 -12.01
N ALA A 28 0.49 4.63 -11.16
CA ALA A 28 0.79 5.20 -9.85
C ALA A 28 1.40 4.17 -8.88
N TYR A 29 0.69 3.09 -8.60
CA TYR A 29 1.18 2.06 -7.67
C TYR A 29 2.46 1.36 -8.17
N PRO A 30 2.58 0.94 -9.45
CA PRO A 30 3.82 0.37 -9.96
C PRO A 30 5.03 1.30 -9.82
N PHE A 31 4.87 2.59 -10.07
CA PHE A 31 5.94 3.57 -9.88
C PHE A 31 6.36 3.72 -8.41
N LEU A 32 5.39 3.82 -7.49
CA LEU A 32 5.68 3.92 -6.05
C LEU A 32 6.37 2.65 -5.54
N LYS A 33 5.94 1.48 -6.01
CA LYS A 33 6.59 0.20 -5.72
C LYS A 33 8.03 0.15 -6.25
N GLN A 34 8.28 0.65 -7.46
CA GLN A 34 9.65 0.78 -8.00
C GLN A 34 10.53 1.72 -7.16
N CYS A 35 9.92 2.74 -6.55
CA CYS A 35 10.59 3.63 -5.60
C CYS A 35 10.81 3.00 -4.21
N GLY A 36 10.43 1.74 -4.01
CA GLY A 36 10.67 0.98 -2.78
C GLY A 36 9.55 1.04 -1.74
N PHE A 37 8.43 1.70 -2.04
CA PHE A 37 7.27 1.68 -1.15
C PHE A 37 6.67 0.28 -1.04
N ARG A 38 6.24 -0.07 0.17
CA ARG A 38 5.53 -1.30 0.49
C ARG A 38 4.09 -0.97 0.84
N ASN A 39 3.14 -1.80 0.43
CA ASN A 39 1.72 -1.63 0.79
C ASN A 39 1.45 -2.26 2.17
N ALA A 40 0.79 -1.50 3.05
CA ALA A 40 0.42 -1.98 4.39
C ALA A 40 -0.51 -3.19 4.36
N TYR A 41 -1.34 -3.31 3.32
CA TYR A 41 -2.27 -4.42 3.09
C TYR A 41 -1.61 -5.62 2.37
N GLY A 42 -0.29 -5.63 2.26
CA GLY A 42 0.45 -6.73 1.65
C GLY A 42 0.55 -6.62 0.13
N ARG A 43 1.02 -7.70 -0.51
CA ARG A 43 1.36 -7.70 -1.95
C ARG A 43 0.16 -7.40 -2.84
N ASP A 44 -0.98 -7.98 -2.48
CA ASP A 44 -2.18 -8.00 -3.31
C ASP A 44 -3.16 -6.88 -2.92
N GLY A 45 -2.89 -6.18 -1.81
CA GLY A 45 -3.74 -5.11 -1.30
C GLY A 45 -5.11 -5.62 -0.82
N PRO A 46 -6.02 -4.71 -0.46
CA PRO A 46 -7.41 -5.04 -0.20
C PRO A 46 -8.13 -5.37 -1.52
N ILE A 47 -9.16 -6.24 -1.44
CA ILE A 47 -9.96 -6.66 -2.60
C ILE A 47 -10.76 -5.51 -3.25
N TYR A 48 -11.08 -4.47 -2.49
CA TYR A 48 -11.63 -3.19 -2.95
C TYR A 48 -11.42 -2.15 -1.84
N THR A 49 -11.41 -0.88 -2.22
CA THR A 49 -11.47 0.26 -1.29
C THR A 49 -12.54 1.25 -1.68
N HIS A 50 -12.97 1.22 -2.93
CA HIS A 50 -14.11 1.96 -3.45
C HIS A 50 -15.14 0.96 -3.98
N TRP A 51 -16.41 1.17 -3.62
CA TRP A 51 -17.52 0.43 -4.22
C TRP A 51 -18.78 1.29 -4.35
N GLY A 52 -18.81 2.12 -5.38
CA GLY A 52 -19.94 2.97 -5.72
C GLY A 52 -20.98 2.26 -6.59
N GLY A 53 -22.25 2.34 -6.22
CA GLY A 53 -23.39 1.94 -7.05
C GLY A 53 -24.19 3.16 -7.48
N TRP A 54 -23.95 3.65 -8.69
CA TRP A 54 -24.74 4.72 -9.31
C TRP A 54 -25.82 4.12 -10.20
N THR A 55 -26.84 4.90 -10.55
CA THR A 55 -28.07 4.42 -11.22
C THR A 55 -27.86 3.54 -12.47
N ASP A 56 -26.73 3.69 -13.15
CA ASP A 56 -26.38 3.02 -14.40
C ASP A 56 -25.02 2.29 -14.37
N CYS A 57 -24.23 2.42 -13.30
CA CYS A 57 -22.92 1.79 -13.21
C CYS A 57 -22.54 1.39 -11.78
N GLU A 58 -21.82 0.27 -11.69
CA GLU A 58 -21.19 -0.18 -10.46
C GLU A 58 -19.67 -0.11 -10.65
N VAL A 59 -19.00 0.66 -9.79
CA VAL A 59 -17.54 0.81 -9.80
C VAL A 59 -17.00 0.19 -8.53
N LYS A 60 -16.29 -0.94 -8.67
CA LYS A 60 -15.66 -1.63 -7.55
C LYS A 60 -14.17 -1.79 -7.83
N VAL A 61 -13.35 -1.15 -7.01
CA VAL A 61 -11.92 -0.99 -7.30
C VAL A 61 -11.10 -0.68 -6.05
N CYS A 62 -9.80 -0.95 -6.11
CA CYS A 62 -8.84 -0.53 -5.10
C CYS A 62 -8.12 0.75 -5.56
N PHE A 63 -8.45 1.88 -4.95
CA PHE A 63 -7.83 3.18 -5.21
C PHE A 63 -7.08 3.76 -4.03
N ASP A 64 -7.38 3.29 -2.82
CA ASP A 64 -6.83 3.83 -1.58
C ASP A 64 -5.66 2.98 -1.10
N TYR A 65 -4.61 3.65 -0.64
CA TYR A 65 -3.38 2.99 -0.22
C TYR A 65 -2.82 3.58 1.06
N ILE A 66 -2.30 2.71 1.92
CA ILE A 66 -1.32 3.07 2.95
C ILE A 66 0.00 2.44 2.50
N LEU A 67 0.90 3.27 1.99
CA LEU A 67 2.22 2.87 1.52
C LEU A 67 3.29 3.33 2.52
N PHE A 68 4.36 2.56 2.66
CA PHE A 68 5.44 2.91 3.56
C PHE A 68 6.82 2.57 3.02
N LEU A 69 7.81 3.38 3.40
CA LEU A 69 9.23 3.24 3.08
C LEU A 69 10.05 3.28 4.38
N GLY A 70 11.22 2.65 4.38
CA GLY A 70 12.14 2.68 5.52
C GLY A 70 11.95 1.52 6.50
N ASN A 71 12.38 1.70 7.74
CA ASN A 71 12.44 0.71 8.81
C ASN A 71 11.11 0.60 9.55
N LEU A 72 10.03 0.41 8.80
CA LEU A 72 8.70 0.14 9.35
C LEU A 72 8.29 -1.30 9.03
N GLN A 73 7.45 -1.87 9.89
CA GLN A 73 6.71 -3.10 9.59
C GLN A 73 5.25 -2.95 10.02
N VAL A 74 4.35 -3.60 9.30
CA VAL A 74 2.93 -3.68 9.64
C VAL A 74 2.73 -4.74 10.71
N THR A 75 1.94 -4.43 11.74
CA THR A 75 1.60 -5.38 12.81
C THR A 75 0.13 -5.79 12.75
N LYS A 76 -0.75 -4.87 12.35
CA LYS A 76 -2.20 -5.11 12.19
C LYS A 76 -2.76 -4.25 11.07
N ILE A 77 -3.87 -4.70 10.51
CA ILE A 77 -4.69 -3.95 9.56
C ILE A 77 -6.15 -4.05 9.95
N LEU A 78 -6.93 -3.01 9.62
CA LEU A 78 -8.38 -3.09 9.60
C LEU A 78 -8.80 -3.76 8.29
N GLN A 79 -9.44 -4.93 8.39
CA GLN A 79 -9.94 -5.64 7.22
C GLN A 79 -11.09 -4.88 6.57
N VAL A 80 -11.11 -4.86 5.25
CA VAL A 80 -12.25 -4.33 4.49
C VAL A 80 -13.46 -5.25 4.68
N PRO A 81 -14.70 -4.71 4.64
CA PRO A 81 -15.89 -5.53 4.78
C PRO A 81 -15.94 -6.65 3.73
N PRO A 82 -16.48 -7.83 4.06
CA PRO A 82 -16.84 -8.82 3.06
C PRO A 82 -17.81 -8.25 2.02
N GLU A 83 -17.75 -8.77 0.80
CA GLU A 83 -18.53 -8.21 -0.33
C GLU A 83 -20.04 -8.33 -0.13
N GLU A 84 -20.48 -9.39 0.54
CA GLU A 84 -21.87 -9.64 0.91
C GLU A 84 -22.47 -8.53 1.79
N HIS A 85 -21.65 -7.82 2.56
CA HIS A 85 -22.13 -6.72 3.41
C HIS A 85 -22.41 -5.46 2.61
N VAL A 86 -21.63 -5.21 1.54
CA VAL A 86 -21.81 -4.03 0.68
C VAL A 86 -22.87 -4.30 -0.39
N SER A 87 -22.82 -5.48 -1.02
CA SER A 87 -23.78 -5.88 -2.06
C SER A 87 -25.21 -6.09 -1.54
N ALA A 88 -25.41 -6.22 -0.22
CA ALA A 88 -26.72 -6.20 0.41
C ALA A 88 -27.47 -4.87 0.22
N PHE A 89 -26.76 -3.78 -0.09
CA PHE A 89 -27.34 -2.48 -0.43
C PHE A 89 -27.37 -2.31 -1.95
N PRO A 90 -28.52 -2.03 -2.57
CA PRO A 90 -28.60 -1.82 -4.02
C PRO A 90 -27.71 -0.67 -4.51
N GLU A 91 -27.54 0.37 -3.68
CA GLU A 91 -26.67 1.53 -3.92
C GLU A 91 -25.18 1.27 -3.62
N ARG A 92 -24.83 0.10 -3.07
CA ARG A 92 -23.48 -0.22 -2.55
C ARG A 92 -23.06 0.79 -1.49
N LEU A 93 -22.08 1.64 -1.79
CA LEU A 93 -21.63 2.74 -0.93
C LEU A 93 -21.72 4.08 -1.68
N PRO A 94 -21.94 5.22 -0.99
CA PRO A 94 -22.41 5.31 0.39
C PRO A 94 -23.83 4.73 0.52
N ASN A 95 -24.23 4.39 1.74
CA ASN A 95 -25.58 3.92 2.04
C ASN A 95 -26.03 4.37 3.44
N GLY A 96 -27.23 3.97 3.85
CA GLY A 96 -27.77 4.33 5.17
C GLY A 96 -26.94 3.89 6.40
N ARG A 97 -25.91 3.06 6.20
CA ARG A 97 -25.00 2.55 7.25
C ARG A 97 -23.55 3.00 7.09
N TYR A 98 -23.17 3.56 5.94
CA TYR A 98 -21.79 3.95 5.68
C TYR A 98 -21.72 5.25 4.85
N PRO A 99 -21.04 6.30 5.33
CA PRO A 99 -21.21 7.67 4.82
C PRO A 99 -20.37 8.02 3.58
N SER A 100 -19.60 7.07 3.04
CA SER A 100 -18.62 7.28 1.96
C SER A 100 -18.65 6.12 0.98
N ASP A 101 -18.39 6.35 -0.30
CA ASP A 101 -18.14 5.31 -1.31
C ASP A 101 -16.76 4.64 -1.17
N HIS A 102 -15.85 5.28 -0.43
CA HIS A 102 -14.54 4.74 -0.04
C HIS A 102 -14.55 4.15 1.38
N ILE A 103 -13.98 2.96 1.53
CA ILE A 103 -13.71 2.27 2.79
C ILE A 103 -12.43 2.82 3.42
N SER A 104 -12.54 3.28 4.67
CA SER A 104 -11.38 3.72 5.44
C SER A 104 -10.37 2.59 5.62
N LEU A 105 -9.12 2.87 5.27
CA LEU A 105 -7.98 2.00 5.56
C LEU A 105 -7.34 2.38 6.89
N ALA A 106 -6.90 1.38 7.64
CA ALA A 106 -6.14 1.58 8.88
C ALA A 106 -5.12 0.46 9.05
N ALA A 107 -3.91 0.84 9.45
CA ALA A 107 -2.83 -0.09 9.74
C ALA A 107 -2.03 0.38 10.94
N ASP A 108 -1.63 -0.58 11.78
CA ASP A 108 -0.65 -0.35 12.83
C ASP A 108 0.74 -0.60 12.25
N LEU A 109 1.62 0.41 12.33
CA LEU A 109 3.02 0.29 11.91
C LEU A 109 3.93 0.48 13.12
N GLN A 110 5.02 -0.28 13.15
CA GLN A 110 6.07 -0.13 14.16
C GLN A 110 7.43 0.05 13.51
N PHE A 111 8.29 0.83 14.17
CA PHE A 111 9.70 0.93 13.80
C PHE A 111 10.42 -0.38 14.09
N VAL A 112 11.28 -0.79 13.17
CA VAL A 112 12.20 -1.92 13.33
C VAL A 112 13.63 -1.41 13.42
N LYS A 113 14.49 -2.10 14.20
CA LYS A 113 15.90 -1.76 14.24
C LYS A 113 16.52 -1.92 12.85
N ARG A 114 17.20 -0.89 12.37
CA ARG A 114 18.04 -0.99 11.19
C ARG A 114 19.15 -2.02 11.47
N PRO A 115 19.43 -2.96 10.55
CA PRO A 115 20.61 -3.79 10.67
C PRO A 115 21.85 -2.89 10.74
N PRO A 116 22.86 -3.22 11.57
CA PRO A 116 24.13 -2.49 11.52
C PRO A 116 24.70 -2.55 10.09
N PRO A 117 25.36 -1.48 9.62
CA PRO A 117 26.02 -1.50 8.32
C PRO A 117 27.02 -2.67 8.28
N PRO A 118 27.21 -3.32 7.12
CA PRO A 118 28.17 -4.41 6.99
C PRO A 118 29.54 -3.92 7.46
N SER A 119 30.17 -4.69 8.35
CA SER A 119 31.51 -4.39 8.85
C SER A 119 32.45 -4.28 7.66
N SER A 120 33.06 -3.10 7.45
CA SER A 120 34.10 -2.90 6.46
C SER A 120 35.25 -3.84 6.79
N THR A 121 35.40 -4.92 6.03
CA THR A 121 36.58 -5.78 6.10
C THR A 121 37.74 -4.92 5.60
N SER A 122 38.55 -4.39 6.52
CA SER A 122 39.80 -3.74 6.18
C SER A 122 40.65 -4.76 5.39
N PRO A 123 41.21 -4.40 4.22
CA PRO A 123 42.10 -5.31 3.52
C PRO A 123 43.30 -5.61 4.41
N SER A 124 43.51 -6.89 4.71
CA SER A 124 44.70 -7.36 5.41
C SER A 124 45.92 -7.01 4.56
N SER A 125 46.71 -6.05 5.02
CA SER A 125 48.01 -5.72 4.45
C SER A 125 48.95 -6.92 4.68
N SER A 126 49.07 -7.80 3.70
CA SER A 126 50.16 -8.77 3.66
C SER A 126 51.44 -8.03 3.30
N SER A 127 52.23 -7.65 4.31
CA SER A 127 53.62 -7.27 4.14
C SER A 127 54.45 -8.52 3.86
N SER A 128 54.78 -8.76 2.59
CA SER A 128 55.84 -9.68 2.20
C SER A 128 57.20 -9.03 2.51
N SER A 129 57.84 -9.52 3.57
CA SER A 129 59.25 -9.24 3.87
C SER A 129 60.14 -10.22 3.09
N SER A 130 61.25 -9.67 2.62
CA SER A 130 62.29 -10.18 1.70
C SER A 130 62.85 -11.58 1.96
#